data_AF-A0A3D5F9F2-F1
#
_entry.id   AF-A0A3D5F9F2-F1
#
_cell.length_a   1.000
_cell.length_b   1.000
_cell.length_c   1.000
_cell.angle_alpha   90.00
_cell.angle_beta   90.00
_cell.angle_gamma   90.00
#
_symmetry.space_group_name_H-M   'P 1'
#
loop_
_entity.id
_entity.type
_entity.pdbx_description
1 polymer ?
#
loop_
_entity_poly.entity_id
_entity_poly.type
_entity_poly.pdbx_seq_one_letter_code
_entity_poly.pdbx_strand_id
1 'polypeptide(L)'
;AHIRRDEDSEQVEVRFDLTNDQAIQMYCPAEAYAFIYAPTITMDSVSEYLREVIATHLPDNVDNLTIKLRTEVINTPFYHYTHGLKKHDGNCQRIAHGHRSRVDIITNGNEDLESEAYWAKRWEDIYIASREDQISADALQCQHRLANYDDHVCFAYEAAQGYFEIVLPESICEIIDTDSTVECLAQYIYTQQKQRLPDDSCCVMAYEGVGKGAMVGD
;
A
#
# COMPACT_ATOMS: atom_id res chain seq x y z
N ALA A 1 -16.07 -6.76 6.44
CA ALA A 1 -15.84 -5.31 6.42
C ALA A 1 -17.13 -4.60 6.75
N HIS A 2 -17.07 -3.57 7.57
CA HIS A 2 -18.18 -2.65 7.81
C HIS A 2 -17.95 -1.43 6.92
N ILE A 3 -18.94 -1.05 6.12
CA ILE A 3 -18.84 0.08 5.18
C ILE A 3 -19.98 1.03 5.50
N ARG A 4 -19.66 2.31 5.66
CA ARG A 4 -20.64 3.38 5.85
C ARG A 4 -20.27 4.57 4.98
N ARG A 5 -21.28 5.15 4.31
CA ARG A 5 -21.12 6.46 3.68
C ARG A 5 -21.45 7.53 4.70
N ASP A 6 -20.61 8.56 4.79
CA ASP A 6 -20.98 9.76 5.51
C ASP A 6 -22.16 10.42 4.79
N GLU A 7 -23.15 10.90 5.52
CA GLU A 7 -24.36 11.51 4.94
C GLU A 7 -24.15 12.99 4.62
N ASP A 8 -23.20 13.63 5.30
CA ASP A 8 -22.90 15.06 5.21
C ASP A 8 -21.64 15.35 4.37
N SER A 9 -20.96 14.30 3.86
CA SER A 9 -19.79 14.43 2.98
C SER A 9 -19.69 13.30 1.96
N GLU A 10 -18.82 13.45 0.95
CA GLU A 10 -18.51 12.41 -0.04
C GLU A 10 -17.54 11.34 0.50
N GLN A 11 -17.41 11.24 1.82
CA GLN A 11 -16.49 10.33 2.49
C GLN A 11 -17.13 8.98 2.74
N VAL A 12 -16.31 7.94 2.71
CA VAL A 12 -16.70 6.57 3.02
C VAL A 12 -15.79 6.05 4.11
N GLU A 13 -16.40 5.55 5.16
CA GLU A 13 -15.73 4.84 6.23
C GLU A 13 -15.75 3.34 5.95
N VAL A 14 -14.57 2.71 6.00
CA VAL A 14 -14.42 1.26 5.87
C VAL A 14 -13.65 0.73 7.07
N ARG A 15 -14.19 -0.29 7.73
CA ARG A 15 -13.55 -0.98 8.84
C ARG A 15 -13.38 -2.47 8.57
N PHE A 16 -12.18 -2.97 8.80
CA PHE A 16 -11.85 -4.39 8.83
C PHE A 16 -11.49 -4.79 10.26
N ASP A 17 -12.24 -5.72 10.83
CA ASP A 17 -11.88 -6.32 12.12
C ASP A 17 -10.79 -7.37 11.89
N LEU A 18 -9.76 -7.30 12.73
CA LEU A 18 -8.64 -8.25 12.75
C LEU A 18 -8.76 -9.15 13.99
N THR A 19 -7.80 -10.06 14.16
CA THR A 19 -7.67 -10.86 15.39
C THR A 19 -7.30 -9.96 16.59
N ASN A 20 -7.52 -10.45 17.82
CA ASN A 20 -7.14 -9.76 19.06
C ASN A 20 -7.79 -8.37 19.24
N ASP A 21 -9.04 -8.22 18.80
CA ASP A 21 -9.81 -6.96 18.90
C ASP A 21 -9.15 -5.75 18.20
N GLN A 22 -8.18 -6.00 17.32
CA GLN A 22 -7.58 -5.00 16.45
C GLN A 22 -8.47 -4.74 15.23
N ALA A 23 -8.21 -3.62 14.55
CA ALA A 23 -8.96 -3.22 13.36
C ALA A 23 -8.11 -2.31 12.47
N ILE A 24 -8.42 -2.34 11.18
CA ILE A 24 -8.01 -1.31 10.22
C ILE A 24 -9.25 -0.46 9.94
N GLN A 25 -9.14 0.86 10.08
CA GLN A 25 -10.19 1.81 9.69
C GLN A 25 -9.65 2.76 8.64
N MET A 26 -10.48 3.08 7.65
CA MET A 26 -10.19 4.07 6.63
C MET A 26 -11.35 5.03 6.55
N TYR A 27 -11.05 6.31 6.35
CA TYR A 27 -12.03 7.34 6.05
C TYR A 27 -11.50 8.14 4.86
N CYS A 28 -12.05 7.86 3.68
CA CYS A 28 -11.50 8.34 2.42
C CYS A 28 -12.61 8.71 1.43
N PRO A 29 -12.31 9.51 0.40
CA PRO A 29 -13.31 9.92 -0.57
C PRO A 29 -13.92 8.69 -1.24
N ALA A 30 -15.20 8.75 -1.62
CA ALA A 30 -15.87 7.60 -2.25
C ALA A 30 -15.12 7.06 -3.48
N GLU A 31 -14.45 7.94 -4.22
CA GLU A 31 -13.65 7.58 -5.39
C GLU A 31 -12.37 6.81 -5.05
N ALA A 32 -11.91 6.81 -3.80
CA ALA A 32 -10.77 6.02 -3.35
C ALA A 32 -11.05 4.50 -3.43
N TYR A 33 -12.32 4.11 -3.44
CA TYR A 33 -12.75 2.72 -3.38
C TYR A 33 -13.26 2.21 -4.73
N ALA A 34 -12.96 0.95 -5.02
CA ALA A 34 -13.60 0.17 -6.07
C ALA A 34 -14.34 -1.01 -5.42
N PHE A 35 -15.67 -0.96 -5.42
CA PHE A 35 -16.49 -2.02 -4.84
C PHE A 35 -16.67 -3.16 -5.83
N ILE A 36 -16.03 -4.30 -5.54
CA ILE A 36 -16.24 -5.55 -6.27
C ILE A 36 -17.28 -6.36 -5.50
N TYR A 37 -18.45 -6.55 -6.11
CA TYR A 37 -19.56 -7.28 -5.51
C TYR A 37 -19.33 -8.79 -5.56
N ALA A 38 -18.39 -9.27 -4.74
CA ALA A 38 -18.08 -10.68 -4.57
C ALA A 38 -17.79 -11.02 -3.09
N PRO A 39 -18.09 -12.24 -2.62
CA PRO A 39 -17.74 -12.66 -1.25
C PRO A 39 -16.22 -12.69 -0.98
N THR A 40 -15.41 -12.82 -2.03
CA THR A 40 -13.94 -12.89 -1.94
C THR A 40 -13.34 -12.24 -3.17
N ILE A 41 -12.25 -11.51 -3.00
CA ILE A 41 -11.50 -10.92 -4.10
C ILE A 41 -10.57 -11.97 -4.70
N THR A 42 -10.82 -12.34 -5.95
CA THR A 42 -10.04 -13.28 -6.74
C THR A 42 -9.73 -12.69 -8.11
N MET A 43 -8.81 -13.29 -8.87
CA MET A 43 -8.59 -12.87 -10.26
C MET A 43 -9.87 -12.96 -11.09
N ASP A 44 -10.73 -13.94 -10.83
CA ASP A 44 -12.00 -14.10 -11.56
C ASP A 44 -12.97 -12.97 -11.20
N SER A 45 -13.13 -12.64 -9.91
CA SER A 45 -14.03 -11.56 -9.49
C SER A 45 -13.55 -10.19 -9.99
N VAL A 46 -12.23 -9.97 -10.01
CA VAL A 46 -11.62 -8.74 -10.55
C VAL A 46 -11.78 -8.69 -12.07
N SER A 47 -11.55 -9.81 -12.77
CA SER A 47 -11.71 -9.87 -14.23
C SER A 47 -13.13 -9.58 -14.65
N GLU A 48 -14.12 -10.11 -13.93
CA GLU A 48 -15.53 -9.85 -14.18
C GLU A 48 -15.89 -8.39 -13.95
N TYR A 49 -15.47 -7.81 -12.81
CA TYR A 49 -15.63 -6.39 -12.54
C TYR A 49 -15.02 -5.51 -13.63
N LEU A 50 -13.78 -5.78 -14.04
CA LEU A 50 -13.12 -5.02 -15.11
C LEU A 50 -13.86 -5.18 -16.45
N ARG A 51 -14.38 -6.37 -16.75
CA ARG A 51 -15.16 -6.63 -17.96
C ARG A 51 -16.40 -5.76 -18.00
N GLU A 52 -17.15 -5.69 -16.90
CA GLU A 52 -18.35 -4.86 -16.78
C GLU A 52 -18.01 -3.37 -16.94
N VAL A 53 -16.98 -2.88 -16.24
CA VAL A 53 -16.55 -1.47 -16.33
C VAL A 53 -16.12 -1.11 -17.74
N ILE A 54 -15.23 -1.89 -18.35
CA ILE A 54 -14.71 -1.60 -19.70
C ILE A 54 -15.81 -1.70 -20.75
N ALA A 55 -16.75 -2.65 -20.62
CA ALA A 55 -17.85 -2.80 -21.57
C ALA A 55 -18.70 -1.53 -21.72
N THR A 56 -18.84 -0.72 -20.67
CA THR A 56 -19.56 0.57 -20.74
C THR A 56 -18.87 1.62 -21.61
N HIS A 57 -17.59 1.41 -21.94
CA HIS A 57 -16.77 2.30 -22.76
C HIS A 57 -16.44 1.73 -24.15
N LEU A 58 -16.87 0.50 -24.44
CA LEU A 58 -16.63 -0.12 -25.75
C LEU A 58 -17.66 0.34 -26.78
N PRO A 59 -17.27 0.51 -28.04
CA PRO A 59 -18.20 0.82 -29.12
C PRO A 59 -19.09 -0.39 -29.46
N ASP A 60 -20.26 -0.11 -30.03
CA ASP A 60 -21.31 -1.09 -30.34
C ASP A 60 -20.87 -2.25 -31.25
N ASN A 61 -19.74 -2.11 -31.95
CA ASN A 61 -19.20 -3.12 -32.86
C ASN A 61 -18.25 -4.13 -32.19
N VAL A 62 -18.11 -4.09 -30.85
CA VAL A 62 -17.33 -5.07 -30.09
C VAL A 62 -18.26 -6.06 -29.41
N ASP A 63 -18.37 -7.25 -30.01
CA ASP A 63 -19.30 -8.29 -29.53
C ASP A 63 -18.86 -8.95 -28.23
N ASN A 64 -17.54 -9.06 -27.98
CA ASN A 64 -16.99 -9.75 -26.81
C ASN A 64 -15.64 -9.16 -26.37
N LEU A 65 -15.45 -9.08 -25.04
CA LEU A 65 -14.19 -8.71 -24.39
C LEU A 65 -13.74 -9.88 -23.50
N THR A 66 -12.49 -10.32 -23.67
CA THR A 66 -11.86 -11.30 -22.76
C THR A 66 -10.70 -10.64 -22.03
N ILE A 67 -10.74 -10.66 -20.71
CA ILE A 67 -9.67 -10.16 -19.84
C ILE A 67 -8.97 -11.37 -19.22
N LYS A 68 -7.65 -11.40 -19.28
CA LYS A 68 -6.82 -12.42 -18.63
C LYS A 68 -5.85 -11.75 -17.67
N LEU A 69 -6.10 -11.91 -16.38
CA LEU A 69 -5.17 -11.51 -15.33
C LEU A 69 -4.16 -12.62 -15.08
N ARG A 70 -2.93 -12.25 -14.74
CA ARG A 70 -1.88 -13.17 -14.32
C ARG A 70 -1.05 -12.53 -13.22
N THR A 71 -0.60 -13.31 -12.24
CA THR A 71 0.42 -12.85 -11.30
C THR A 71 1.75 -12.68 -12.03
N GLU A 72 2.50 -11.65 -11.68
CA GLU A 72 3.90 -11.54 -12.07
C GLU A 72 4.72 -12.69 -11.49
N VAL A 73 5.61 -13.27 -12.30
CA VAL A 73 6.53 -14.30 -11.85
C VAL A 73 7.70 -13.62 -11.14
N ILE A 74 7.73 -13.74 -9.82
CA ILE A 74 8.85 -13.31 -8.96
C ILE A 74 9.41 -14.57 -8.32
N ASN A 75 10.67 -14.89 -8.63
CA ASN A 75 11.34 -16.12 -8.18
C ASN A 75 12.28 -15.89 -6.98
N THR A 76 12.39 -14.65 -6.51
CA THR A 76 13.14 -14.24 -5.31
C THR A 76 12.17 -13.93 -4.17
N PRO A 77 12.65 -13.71 -2.94
CA PRO A 77 11.80 -13.21 -1.86
C PRO A 77 11.03 -11.96 -2.29
N PHE A 78 9.74 -11.92 -1.97
CA PHE A 78 8.85 -10.83 -2.32
C PHE A 78 7.96 -10.48 -1.12
N TYR A 79 7.37 -9.30 -1.17
CA TYR A 79 6.50 -8.78 -0.14
C TYR A 79 5.34 -8.00 -0.75
N HIS A 80 4.27 -7.82 0.01
CA HIS A 80 3.23 -6.85 -0.30
C HIS A 80 3.29 -5.73 0.70
N TYR A 81 3.18 -4.50 0.21
CA TYR A 81 3.01 -3.36 1.09
C TYR A 81 1.96 -2.44 0.51
N THR A 82 1.38 -1.65 1.40
CA THR A 82 0.44 -0.57 1.05
C THR A 82 0.99 0.76 1.51
N HIS A 83 0.61 1.85 0.85
CA HIS A 83 0.99 3.21 1.20
C HIS A 83 0.03 4.24 0.59
N GLY A 84 0.32 5.52 0.78
CA GLY A 84 -0.38 6.64 0.15
C GLY A 84 0.61 7.74 -0.24
N LEU A 85 0.47 8.31 -1.45
CA LEU A 85 1.39 9.32 -1.98
C LEU A 85 0.70 10.67 -2.15
N LYS A 86 0.58 11.44 -1.06
CA LYS A 86 -0.16 12.72 -1.04
C LYS A 86 0.32 13.77 -2.05
N LYS A 87 1.61 13.74 -2.41
CA LYS A 87 2.27 14.72 -3.31
C LYS A 87 2.22 14.34 -4.80
N HIS A 88 1.68 13.16 -5.14
CA HIS A 88 1.56 12.70 -6.52
C HIS A 88 0.23 13.16 -7.14
N ASP A 89 0.13 13.17 -8.47
CA ASP A 89 -1.15 13.37 -9.16
C ASP A 89 -1.92 12.06 -9.35
N GLY A 90 -3.24 12.16 -9.44
CA GLY A 90 -4.13 11.05 -9.77
C GLY A 90 -4.27 10.00 -8.66
N ASN A 91 -4.53 8.75 -9.05
CA ASN A 91 -4.94 7.70 -8.12
C ASN A 91 -3.86 7.24 -7.13
N CYS A 92 -2.60 7.64 -7.31
CA CYS A 92 -1.53 7.37 -6.35
C CYS A 92 -1.72 8.12 -5.02
N GLN A 93 -2.56 9.16 -5.01
CA GLN A 93 -2.95 9.86 -3.78
C GLN A 93 -3.81 9.01 -2.85
N ARG A 94 -4.45 7.95 -3.37
CA ARG A 94 -5.37 7.12 -2.59
C ARG A 94 -4.60 6.36 -1.52
N ILE A 95 -4.99 6.55 -0.27
CA ILE A 95 -4.35 5.88 0.85
C ILE A 95 -4.62 4.38 0.78
N ALA A 96 -3.62 3.61 1.21
CA ALA A 96 -3.63 2.15 1.23
C ALA A 96 -3.84 1.47 -0.14
N HIS A 97 -3.37 2.09 -1.23
CA HIS A 97 -3.09 1.33 -2.44
C HIS A 97 -1.83 0.47 -2.23
N GLY A 98 -1.70 -0.63 -2.95
CA GLY A 98 -0.68 -1.63 -2.67
C GLY A 98 0.10 -2.10 -3.87
N HIS A 99 1.27 -2.65 -3.58
CA HIS A 99 2.21 -3.21 -4.54
C HIS A 99 2.61 -4.62 -4.11
N ARG A 100 2.91 -5.46 -5.10
CA ARG A 100 3.61 -6.73 -4.90
C ARG A 100 5.02 -6.57 -5.43
N SER A 101 5.99 -6.53 -4.53
CA SER A 101 7.34 -6.10 -4.84
C SER A 101 8.38 -7.10 -4.41
N ARG A 102 9.54 -7.02 -5.07
CA ARG A 102 10.78 -7.62 -4.61
C ARG A 102 11.78 -6.51 -4.31
N VAL A 103 12.90 -6.88 -3.72
CA VAL A 103 14.08 -6.02 -3.63
C VAL A 103 15.27 -6.86 -4.08
N ASP A 104 16.15 -6.29 -4.89
CA ASP A 104 17.43 -6.92 -5.18
C ASP A 104 18.51 -6.22 -4.34
N ILE A 105 19.32 -6.99 -3.62
CA ILE A 105 20.39 -6.45 -2.76
C ILE A 105 21.72 -7.06 -3.16
N ILE A 106 22.70 -6.20 -3.41
CA ILE A 106 24.07 -6.58 -3.73
C ILE A 106 24.95 -6.16 -2.56
N THR A 107 25.64 -7.14 -1.95
CA THR A 107 26.60 -6.92 -0.87
C THR A 107 27.98 -7.40 -1.28
N ASN A 108 28.98 -6.53 -1.15
CA ASN A 108 30.36 -6.81 -1.59
C ASN A 108 30.43 -7.34 -3.04
N GLY A 109 29.58 -6.80 -3.93
CA GLY A 109 29.51 -7.16 -5.34
C GLY A 109 28.78 -8.47 -5.68
N ASN A 110 28.18 -9.15 -4.70
CA ASN A 110 27.41 -10.38 -4.91
C ASN A 110 25.96 -10.20 -4.48
N GLU A 111 25.04 -10.90 -5.15
CA GLU A 111 23.62 -10.96 -4.75
C GLU A 111 23.50 -11.52 -3.32
N ASP A 112 22.75 -10.81 -2.47
CA ASP A 112 22.54 -11.12 -1.07
C ASP A 112 21.08 -11.51 -0.80
N LEU A 113 20.76 -12.75 -1.16
CA LEU A 113 19.42 -13.34 -0.96
C LEU A 113 19.02 -13.40 0.52
N GLU A 114 19.97 -13.41 1.46
CA GLU A 114 19.65 -13.38 2.90
C GLU A 114 19.10 -12.02 3.31
N SER A 115 19.72 -10.94 2.83
CA SER A 115 19.21 -9.58 3.03
C SER A 115 17.88 -9.36 2.31
N GLU A 116 17.71 -9.88 1.09
CA GLU A 116 16.43 -9.82 0.39
C GLU A 116 15.32 -10.54 1.16
N ALA A 117 15.60 -11.74 1.69
CA ALA A 117 14.65 -12.48 2.53
C ALA A 117 14.31 -11.74 3.82
N TYR A 118 15.29 -11.09 4.45
CA TYR A 118 15.06 -10.23 5.61
C TYR A 118 14.06 -9.11 5.31
N TRP A 119 14.26 -8.39 4.20
CA TRP A 119 13.39 -7.28 3.81
C TRP A 119 12.00 -7.75 3.39
N ALA A 120 11.94 -8.84 2.62
CA ALA A 120 10.68 -9.46 2.26
C ALA A 120 9.88 -9.86 3.50
N LYS A 121 10.55 -10.34 4.56
CA LYS A 121 9.89 -10.67 5.83
C LYS A 121 9.49 -9.44 6.64
N ARG A 122 10.36 -8.42 6.72
CA ARG A 122 10.09 -7.18 7.47
C ARG A 122 8.90 -6.41 6.89
N TRP A 123 8.75 -6.43 5.58
CA TRP A 123 7.68 -5.71 4.86
C TRP A 123 6.57 -6.64 4.36
N GLU A 124 6.44 -7.84 4.92
CA GLU A 124 5.38 -8.78 4.56
C GLU A 124 4.01 -8.25 5.03
N ASP A 125 3.17 -7.86 4.07
CA ASP A 125 1.78 -7.46 4.25
C ASP A 125 1.60 -6.26 5.22
N ILE A 126 2.44 -5.25 5.08
CA ILE A 126 2.44 -4.04 5.94
C ILE A 126 1.89 -2.79 5.24
N TYR A 127 1.68 -1.74 6.03
CA TYR A 127 1.53 -0.36 5.55
C TYR A 127 2.81 0.43 5.82
N ILE A 128 3.29 1.18 4.83
CA ILE A 128 4.43 2.09 4.99
C ILE A 128 3.90 3.52 5.07
N ALA A 129 4.09 4.15 6.21
CA ALA A 129 3.56 5.46 6.53
C ALA A 129 4.67 6.52 6.60
N SER A 130 4.38 7.72 6.11
CA SER A 130 5.24 8.89 6.34
C SER A 130 4.97 9.46 7.72
N ARG A 131 6.02 9.71 8.53
CA ARG A 131 5.89 10.30 9.87
C ARG A 131 5.20 11.66 9.85
N GLU A 132 5.36 12.42 8.76
CA GLU A 132 4.72 13.74 8.62
C GLU A 132 3.19 13.69 8.58
N ASP A 133 2.60 12.55 8.25
CA ASP A 133 1.14 12.37 8.17
C ASP A 133 0.57 11.76 9.46
N GLN A 134 1.40 11.46 10.46
CA GLN A 134 0.96 10.88 11.71
C GLN A 134 0.15 11.90 12.53
N ILE A 135 -1.03 11.49 12.98
CA ILE A 135 -1.94 12.31 13.79
C ILE A 135 -2.29 11.58 15.10
N SER A 136 -2.83 12.31 16.07
CA SER A 136 -3.43 11.68 17.26
C SER A 136 -4.82 11.14 16.95
N ALA A 137 -5.26 10.13 17.71
CA ALA A 137 -6.62 9.58 17.59
C ALA A 137 -7.71 10.65 17.80
N ASP A 138 -7.44 11.68 18.60
CA ASP A 138 -8.37 12.79 18.83
C ASP A 138 -8.58 13.68 17.58
N ALA A 139 -7.63 13.67 16.64
CA ALA A 139 -7.70 14.44 15.40
C ALA A 139 -8.40 13.70 14.25
N LEU A 140 -8.74 12.41 14.44
CA LEU A 140 -9.44 11.61 13.43
C LEU A 140 -10.81 12.23 13.09
N GLN A 141 -11.19 12.16 11.83
CA GLN A 141 -12.51 12.60 11.35
C GLN A 141 -13.51 11.45 11.20
N CYS A 142 -13.06 10.18 11.16
CA CYS A 142 -13.98 9.04 11.13
C CYS A 142 -15.01 9.10 12.26
N GLN A 143 -16.25 8.66 12.03
CA GLN A 143 -17.29 8.79 13.05
C GLN A 143 -17.24 7.65 14.07
N HIS A 144 -16.80 6.45 13.68
CA HIS A 144 -16.75 5.31 14.58
C HIS A 144 -15.36 5.18 15.17
N ARG A 145 -15.27 5.42 16.47
CA ARG A 145 -14.04 5.19 17.21
C ARG A 145 -13.87 3.71 17.54
N LEU A 146 -12.62 3.26 17.58
CA LEU A 146 -12.26 2.01 18.23
C LEU A 146 -12.48 2.14 19.75
N ALA A 147 -12.58 1.00 20.44
CA ALA A 147 -12.73 0.99 21.89
C ALA A 147 -11.50 1.60 22.59
N ASN A 148 -10.31 1.42 22.01
CA ASN A 148 -9.06 2.06 22.37
C ASN A 148 -8.15 2.11 21.13
N TYR A 149 -7.07 2.89 21.21
CA TYR A 149 -6.07 3.08 20.15
C TYR A 149 -4.66 2.74 20.62
N ASP A 150 -4.51 2.02 21.75
CA ASP A 150 -3.22 1.86 22.43
C ASP A 150 -2.19 1.11 21.56
N ASP A 151 -2.65 0.17 20.73
CA ASP A 151 -1.83 -0.61 19.79
C ASP A 151 -1.96 -0.11 18.34
N HIS A 152 -2.52 1.09 18.14
CA HIS A 152 -2.83 1.63 16.81
C HIS A 152 -2.06 2.91 16.52
N VAL A 153 -1.76 3.08 15.24
CA VAL A 153 -1.22 4.31 14.68
C VAL A 153 -2.23 4.92 13.72
N CYS A 154 -2.28 6.25 13.72
CA CYS A 154 -3.24 7.04 12.97
C CYS A 154 -2.50 7.96 12.01
N PHE A 155 -2.91 7.96 10.74
CA PHE A 155 -2.35 8.84 9.72
C PHE A 155 -3.46 9.52 8.93
N ALA A 156 -3.23 10.76 8.55
CA ALA A 156 -4.13 11.47 7.65
C ALA A 156 -3.40 12.53 6.83
N TYR A 157 -3.92 12.79 5.63
CA TYR A 157 -3.44 13.88 4.78
C TYR A 157 -4.55 14.40 3.87
N GLU A 158 -4.41 15.65 3.47
CA GLU A 158 -5.20 16.26 2.39
C GLU A 158 -4.42 16.10 1.06
N ALA A 159 -5.09 15.62 0.02
CA ALA A 159 -4.58 15.58 -1.34
C ALA A 159 -5.59 16.19 -2.32
N ALA A 160 -5.28 16.25 -3.61
CA ALA A 160 -6.19 16.85 -4.60
C ALA A 160 -7.54 16.11 -4.71
N GLN A 161 -7.55 14.80 -4.44
CA GLN A 161 -8.76 13.97 -4.39
C GLN A 161 -9.56 14.11 -3.07
N GLY A 162 -9.03 14.86 -2.09
CA GLY A 162 -9.68 15.13 -0.81
C GLY A 162 -8.90 14.61 0.40
N TYR A 163 -9.60 14.51 1.53
CA TYR A 163 -9.05 14.08 2.81
C TYR A 163 -9.01 12.55 2.92
N PHE A 164 -7.84 12.01 3.26
CA PHE A 164 -7.61 10.60 3.50
C PHE A 164 -7.16 10.37 4.94
N GLU A 165 -7.67 9.30 5.55
CA GLU A 165 -7.32 8.87 6.90
C GLU A 165 -7.25 7.34 6.98
N ILE A 166 -6.28 6.83 7.73
CA ILE A 166 -6.16 5.42 8.07
C ILE A 166 -5.74 5.23 9.54
N VAL A 167 -6.35 4.23 10.17
CA VAL A 167 -5.99 3.68 11.47
C VAL A 167 -5.64 2.21 11.26
N LEU A 168 -4.52 1.76 11.81
CA LEU A 168 -4.09 0.37 11.73
C LEU A 168 -3.20 0.01 12.93
N PRO A 169 -3.02 -1.28 13.26
CA PRO A 169 -2.10 -1.68 14.30
C PRO A 169 -0.66 -1.27 14.01
N GLU A 170 0.06 -0.80 15.03
CA GLU A 170 1.49 -0.45 14.91
C GLU A 170 2.32 -1.66 14.43
N SER A 171 1.94 -2.88 14.84
CA SER A 171 2.62 -4.13 14.48
C SER A 171 2.66 -4.45 12.98
N ILE A 172 1.80 -3.82 12.16
CA ILE A 172 1.77 -3.99 10.70
C ILE A 172 2.09 -2.68 9.97
N CYS A 173 2.77 -1.76 10.64
CA CYS A 173 3.14 -0.46 10.10
C CYS A 173 4.65 -0.25 10.19
N GLU A 174 5.27 0.24 9.11
CA GLU A 174 6.61 0.81 9.14
C GLU A 174 6.48 2.33 8.97
N ILE A 175 7.03 3.11 9.91
CA ILE A 175 7.00 4.58 9.86
C ILE A 175 8.36 5.11 9.41
N ILE A 176 8.37 5.81 8.28
CA ILE A 176 9.58 6.41 7.69
C ILE A 176 9.55 7.94 7.79
N ASP A 177 10.71 8.59 7.78
CA ASP A 177 10.83 10.05 7.90
C ASP A 177 10.74 10.79 6.55
N THR A 178 10.46 10.06 5.47
CA THR A 178 10.38 10.57 4.09
C THR A 178 9.01 10.26 3.49
N ASP A 179 8.79 10.71 2.24
CA ASP A 179 7.72 10.14 1.43
C ASP A 179 7.95 8.64 1.20
N SER A 180 6.90 7.91 0.82
CA SER A 180 6.94 6.47 0.52
C SER A 180 7.08 6.16 -0.98
N THR A 181 7.69 7.07 -1.76
CA THR A 181 8.01 6.80 -3.18
C THR A 181 9.07 5.71 -3.29
N VAL A 182 9.13 5.00 -4.41
CA VAL A 182 10.10 3.90 -4.59
C VAL A 182 11.56 4.35 -4.43
N GLU A 183 11.89 5.60 -4.79
CA GLU A 183 13.21 6.20 -4.58
C GLU A 183 13.53 6.38 -3.10
N CYS A 184 12.57 6.93 -2.33
CA CYS A 184 12.70 7.08 -0.89
C CYS A 184 12.77 5.71 -0.19
N LEU A 185 11.99 4.73 -0.64
CA LEU A 185 12.04 3.36 -0.10
C LEU A 185 13.37 2.68 -0.39
N ALA A 186 13.93 2.82 -1.61
CA ALA A 186 15.26 2.32 -1.93
C ALA A 186 16.34 2.93 -1.03
N GLN A 187 16.28 4.25 -0.80
CA GLN A 187 17.19 4.96 0.11
C GLN A 187 17.01 4.54 1.57
N TYR A 188 15.77 4.29 2.01
CA TYR A 188 15.46 3.80 3.34
C TYR A 188 16.06 2.41 3.57
N ILE A 189 15.80 1.48 2.65
CA ILE A 189 16.36 0.12 2.67
C ILE A 189 17.88 0.19 2.69
N TYR A 190 18.50 0.98 1.81
CA TYR A 190 19.95 1.15 1.78
C TYR A 190 20.52 1.65 3.11
N THR A 191 19.93 2.70 3.68
CA THR A 191 20.37 3.26 4.97
C THR A 191 20.28 2.23 6.09
N GLN A 192 19.16 1.51 6.17
CA GLN A 192 18.94 0.45 7.15
C GLN A 192 19.88 -0.75 6.91
N GLN A 193 20.18 -1.09 5.66
CA GLN A 193 21.13 -2.15 5.32
C GLN A 193 22.56 -1.79 5.71
N LYS A 194 22.98 -0.53 5.49
CA LYS A 194 24.27 -0.01 5.97
C LYS A 194 24.37 0.03 7.49
N GLN A 195 23.25 0.07 8.23
CA GLN A 195 23.29 -0.09 9.69
C GLN A 195 23.47 -1.56 10.10
N ARG A 196 22.88 -2.50 9.35
CA ARG A 196 23.02 -3.94 9.58
C ARG A 196 24.42 -4.44 9.24
N LEU A 197 24.97 -3.98 8.12
CA LEU A 197 26.26 -4.38 7.55
C LEU A 197 27.10 -3.11 7.24
N PRO A 198 27.69 -2.47 8.27
CA PRO A 198 28.34 -1.16 8.11
C PRO A 198 29.61 -1.18 7.25
N ASP A 199 30.38 -2.26 7.33
CA ASP A 199 31.68 -2.38 6.65
C ASP A 199 31.59 -2.90 5.21
N ASP A 200 30.44 -3.48 4.83
CA ASP A 200 30.24 -4.07 3.51
C ASP A 200 29.75 -3.04 2.50
N SER A 201 30.16 -3.18 1.24
CA SER A 201 29.53 -2.38 0.18
C SER A 201 28.10 -2.83 -0.06
N CYS A 202 27.21 -1.91 -0.40
CA CYS A 202 25.78 -2.15 -0.54
C CYS A 202 25.23 -1.45 -1.79
N CYS A 203 24.40 -2.16 -2.56
CA CYS A 203 23.55 -1.58 -3.58
C CYS A 203 22.16 -2.21 -3.46
N VAL A 204 21.14 -1.38 -3.48
CA VAL A 204 19.73 -1.74 -3.30
C VAL A 204 18.97 -1.32 -4.53
N MET A 205 18.17 -2.24 -5.06
CA MET A 205 17.23 -1.99 -6.16
C MET A 205 15.83 -2.33 -5.66
N ALA A 206 15.00 -1.30 -5.44
CA ALA A 206 13.61 -1.46 -5.02
C ALA A 206 12.65 -1.27 -6.19
N TYR A 207 11.52 -1.96 -6.16
CA TYR A 207 10.54 -1.97 -7.23
C TYR A 207 9.13 -1.71 -6.69
N GLU A 208 8.29 -1.03 -7.47
CA GLU A 208 6.85 -0.87 -7.19
C GLU A 208 5.98 -1.50 -8.29
N GLY A 209 6.59 -2.00 -9.37
CA GLY A 209 5.87 -2.72 -10.41
C GLY A 209 6.75 -3.03 -11.61
N VAL A 210 6.15 -3.69 -12.60
CA VAL A 210 6.85 -4.09 -13.82
C VAL A 210 7.45 -2.86 -14.52
N GLY A 211 8.78 -2.82 -14.61
CA GLY A 211 9.51 -1.74 -15.28
C GLY A 211 9.58 -0.43 -14.49
N LYS A 212 9.24 -0.41 -13.20
CA LYS A 212 9.36 0.76 -12.33
C LYS A 212 10.08 0.41 -11.03
N GLY A 213 11.19 1.10 -10.79
CA GLY A 213 12.02 0.92 -9.60
C GLY A 213 13.06 2.02 -9.45
N ALA A 214 13.82 1.94 -8.35
CA ALA A 214 14.90 2.86 -8.01
C ALA A 214 16.12 2.09 -7.49
N MET A 215 17.30 2.66 -7.69
CA MET A 215 18.58 2.08 -7.28
C MET A 215 19.33 3.07 -6.40
N VAL A 216 19.90 2.59 -5.29
CA VAL A 216 20.77 3.34 -4.38
C VAL A 216 21.93 2.45 -3.97
N GLY A 217 23.17 2.93 -4.07
CA GLY A 217 24.36 2.20 -3.66
C GLY A 217 25.53 3.12 -3.37
N ASP A 218 26.65 2.54 -2.92
CA ASP A 218 27.93 3.24 -2.69
C ASP A 218 28.51 3.90 -3.95
#